data_AF-A0A9Q0J162-F1
#
_entry.id   AF-A0A9Q0J162-F1
#
_cell.length_a   1.000
_cell.length_b   1.000
_cell.length_c   1.000
_cell.angle_alpha   90.00
_cell.angle_beta   90.00
_cell.angle_gamma   90.00
#
_symmetry.space_group_name_H-M   'P 1'
#
loop_
_entity.id
_entity.type
_entity.pdbx_description
1 polymer ?
#
loop_
_entity_poly.entity_id
_entity_poly.type
_entity_poly.pdbx_seq_one_letter_code
_entity_poly.pdbx_strand_id
1 'polypeptide(L)'
;FPNNKETSYCFFSLEKLILRIDHFIAFIESIKRKGVKPVLVGSCITYWTEKWLSQIPCGKEHLSELKTHNVLRLTAECLIRVLPDEGSSISCNFMLHLLKLGMMVRVNLELLNKLEKRIASTLEKCSVLDLLVKNYSNNDSVYDVGIVTTVVETYVSSVLKNSPSGIVGVRRLVDGYLTLVARDPNLSAKEFQSIANALPKSARYCHDSLYTAIDLYLKVHPRLTEEERTKVCTAMDYNKLSQEARQHAAQNDRLPVDISTRLILMEQVNMTRSMTATGSNYKRTKAQTVMRIGKGSEKGWMASREEVRMMRKEVENMKMQLNELQICKMQVQARVKRCTH
;
A
#
# COMPACT_ATOMS: atom_id res chain seq x y z
N PHE A 1 -4.66 -2.61 31.24
CA PHE A 1 -6.11 -2.36 31.30
C PHE A 1 -6.41 -1.45 32.47
N PRO A 2 -6.68 -0.14 32.29
CA PRO A 2 -7.06 0.69 33.42
C PRO A 2 -8.54 0.45 33.75
N ASN A 3 -8.79 0.15 35.03
CA ASN A 3 -10.09 0.04 35.68
C ASN A 3 -10.89 1.34 35.54
N ASN A 4 -11.80 1.43 34.58
CA ASN A 4 -12.76 2.52 34.49
C ASN A 4 -14.17 1.96 34.64
N LYS A 5 -15.00 2.54 35.51
CA LYS A 5 -16.38 2.06 35.75
C LYS A 5 -17.22 2.03 34.46
N GLU A 6 -16.91 2.92 33.51
CA GLU A 6 -17.54 2.99 32.19
C GLU A 6 -17.19 1.80 31.28
N THR A 7 -15.93 1.35 31.27
CA THR A 7 -15.53 0.15 30.50
C THR A 7 -16.21 -1.07 31.08
N SER A 8 -16.17 -1.22 32.41
CA SER A 8 -16.82 -2.32 33.13
C SER A 8 -18.32 -2.41 32.81
N TYR A 9 -19.08 -1.31 32.90
CA TYR A 9 -20.52 -1.29 32.59
C TYR A 9 -20.85 -1.67 31.14
N CYS A 10 -20.04 -1.22 30.18
CA CYS A 10 -20.23 -1.57 28.77
C CYS A 10 -20.03 -3.07 28.53
N PHE A 11 -18.96 -3.66 29.06
CA PHE A 11 -18.67 -5.09 28.89
C PHE A 11 -19.68 -6.00 29.63
N PHE A 12 -20.12 -5.64 30.84
CA PHE A 12 -21.17 -6.39 31.56
C PHE A 12 -22.53 -6.37 30.84
N SER A 13 -22.86 -5.30 30.12
CA SER A 13 -24.12 -5.21 29.36
C SER A 13 -24.06 -5.98 28.03
N LEU A 14 -22.86 -6.12 27.46
CA LEU A 14 -22.62 -6.81 26.19
C LEU A 14 -22.86 -8.33 26.27
N GLU A 15 -22.60 -8.97 27.41
CA GLU A 15 -22.82 -10.41 27.61
C GLU A 15 -24.31 -10.83 27.46
N LYS A 16 -25.25 -9.91 27.70
CA LYS A 16 -26.70 -10.18 27.58
C LYS A 16 -27.28 -9.85 26.20
N LEU A 17 -26.53 -9.14 25.34
CA LEU A 17 -26.98 -8.62 24.04
C LEU A 17 -26.52 -9.48 22.85
N ILE A 18 -25.98 -10.67 23.15
CA ILE A 18 -25.27 -11.52 22.21
C ILE A 18 -26.19 -12.11 21.11
N LEU A 19 -27.50 -12.24 21.34
CA LEU A 19 -28.40 -12.93 20.42
C LEU A 19 -29.09 -12.06 19.37
N ARG A 20 -29.09 -10.73 19.50
CA ARG A 20 -29.93 -9.86 18.66
C ARG A 20 -29.25 -8.56 18.28
N ILE A 21 -28.96 -8.42 16.99
CA ILE A 21 -28.28 -7.24 16.41
C ILE A 21 -29.02 -5.94 16.71
N ASP A 22 -30.35 -5.94 16.69
CA ASP A 22 -31.18 -4.77 16.96
C ASP A 22 -31.00 -4.21 18.38
N HIS A 23 -30.93 -5.08 19.40
CA HIS A 23 -30.63 -4.64 20.76
C HIS A 23 -29.21 -4.09 20.89
N PHE A 24 -28.25 -4.70 20.20
CA PHE A 24 -26.88 -4.22 20.17
C PHE A 24 -26.77 -2.84 19.50
N ILE A 25 -27.45 -2.61 18.37
CA ILE A 25 -27.48 -1.31 17.69
C ILE A 25 -28.11 -0.25 18.60
N ALA A 26 -29.26 -0.54 19.22
CA ALA A 26 -29.91 0.37 20.17
C ALA A 26 -29.00 0.73 21.36
N PHE A 27 -28.21 -0.24 21.85
CA PHE A 27 -27.19 -0.01 22.87
C PHE A 27 -26.08 0.92 22.36
N ILE A 28 -25.52 0.67 21.18
CA ILE A 28 -24.47 1.52 20.58
C ILE A 28 -24.98 2.95 20.38
N GLU A 29 -26.19 3.13 19.86
CA GLU A 29 -26.80 4.45 19.68
C GLU A 29 -27.04 5.17 21.02
N SER A 30 -27.41 4.43 22.07
CA SER A 30 -27.60 4.97 23.41
C SER A 30 -26.27 5.46 24.01
N ILE A 31 -25.20 4.67 23.93
CA ILE A 31 -23.89 5.09 24.45
C ILE A 31 -23.29 6.25 23.65
N LYS A 32 -23.51 6.30 22.33
CA LYS A 32 -23.12 7.45 21.49
C LYS A 32 -23.85 8.73 21.94
N ARG A 33 -25.17 8.67 22.16
CA ARG A 33 -25.97 9.80 22.66
C ARG A 33 -25.53 10.27 24.05
N LYS A 34 -25.01 9.38 24.88
CA LYS A 34 -24.43 9.69 26.19
C LYS A 34 -23.03 10.31 26.13
N GLY A 35 -22.47 10.52 24.94
CA GLY A 35 -21.15 11.14 24.76
C GLY A 35 -19.98 10.20 25.05
N VAL A 36 -20.20 8.88 25.02
CA VAL A 36 -19.11 7.91 25.18
C VAL A 36 -18.08 8.09 24.05
N LYS A 37 -16.79 8.10 24.42
CA LYS A 37 -15.69 8.33 23.46
C LYS A 37 -15.75 7.34 22.29
N PRO A 38 -15.58 7.81 21.04
CA PRO A 38 -15.62 6.97 19.83
C PRO A 38 -14.74 5.73 19.87
N VAL A 39 -13.54 5.81 20.46
CA VAL A 39 -12.62 4.68 20.64
C VAL A 39 -13.24 3.57 21.50
N LEU A 40 -13.99 3.94 22.55
CA LEU A 40 -14.65 2.96 23.42
C LEU A 40 -15.86 2.32 22.71
N VAL A 41 -16.59 3.12 21.94
CA VAL A 41 -17.68 2.62 21.07
C VAL A 41 -17.13 1.61 20.06
N GLY A 42 -16.02 1.95 19.38
CA GLY A 42 -15.35 1.04 18.46
C GLY A 42 -14.90 -0.25 19.13
N SER A 43 -14.33 -0.17 20.34
CA SER A 43 -13.95 -1.34 21.13
C SER A 43 -15.12 -2.26 21.47
N CYS A 44 -16.29 -1.67 21.81
CA CYS A 44 -17.52 -2.44 22.05
C CYS A 44 -18.00 -3.17 20.79
N ILE A 45 -17.94 -2.50 19.64
CA ILE A 45 -18.30 -3.08 18.33
C ILE A 45 -17.38 -4.24 17.96
N THR A 46 -16.06 -4.05 18.06
CA THR A 46 -15.09 -5.10 17.78
C THR A 46 -15.33 -6.32 18.67
N TYR A 47 -15.43 -6.10 20.00
CA TYR A 47 -15.64 -7.18 20.96
C TYR A 47 -16.95 -7.94 20.71
N TRP A 48 -18.06 -7.23 20.50
CA TRP A 48 -19.34 -7.87 20.22
C TRP A 48 -19.28 -8.69 18.93
N THR A 49 -18.67 -8.14 17.87
CA THR A 49 -18.55 -8.80 16.57
C THR A 49 -17.74 -10.09 16.67
N GLU A 50 -16.60 -10.07 17.36
CA GLU A 50 -15.77 -11.27 17.59
C GLU A 50 -16.54 -12.36 18.34
N LYS A 51 -17.22 -11.98 19.43
CA LYS A 51 -18.05 -12.91 20.21
C LYS A 51 -19.22 -13.47 19.41
N TRP A 52 -19.87 -12.63 18.61
CA TRP A 52 -20.99 -13.04 17.77
C TRP A 52 -20.53 -13.99 16.66
N LEU A 53 -19.42 -13.70 15.97
CA LEU A 53 -18.85 -14.57 14.94
C LEU A 53 -18.47 -15.96 15.50
N SER A 54 -17.91 -16.03 16.72
CA SER A 54 -17.54 -17.31 17.33
C SER A 54 -18.72 -18.25 17.62
N GLN A 55 -19.95 -17.72 17.61
CA GLN A 55 -21.17 -18.49 17.88
C GLN A 55 -21.83 -19.01 16.60
N ILE A 56 -21.35 -18.58 15.43
CA ILE A 56 -21.89 -19.03 14.16
C ILE A 56 -21.20 -20.36 13.83
N PRO A 57 -21.93 -21.47 13.72
CA PRO A 57 -21.36 -22.76 13.33
C PRO A 57 -20.99 -22.72 11.85
N CYS A 58 -19.85 -22.09 11.53
CA CYS A 58 -19.29 -22.06 10.20
C CYS A 58 -18.66 -23.43 9.94
N GLY A 59 -19.43 -24.42 9.46
CA GLY A 59 -18.85 -25.71 9.07
C GLY A 59 -19.72 -26.95 8.90
N LYS A 60 -21.06 -26.96 9.12
CA LYS A 60 -21.87 -28.17 8.86
C LYS A 60 -23.26 -27.91 8.27
N GLU A 61 -23.43 -28.36 7.02
CA GLU A 61 -24.61 -28.98 6.38
C GLU A 61 -25.87 -28.12 6.06
N HIS A 62 -25.83 -27.53 4.86
CA HIS A 62 -26.73 -27.64 3.69
C HIS A 62 -28.24 -27.30 3.71
N LEU A 63 -28.92 -27.01 4.83
CA LEU A 63 -30.35 -26.58 4.75
C LEU A 63 -30.72 -25.32 5.57
N SER A 64 -29.74 -24.72 6.28
CA SER A 64 -29.87 -23.45 7.04
C SER A 64 -29.16 -22.25 6.38
N GLU A 65 -28.47 -22.47 5.27
CA GLU A 65 -27.55 -21.52 4.64
C GLU A 65 -28.21 -20.18 4.28
N LEU A 66 -29.44 -20.18 3.75
CA LEU A 66 -30.12 -18.95 3.32
C LEU A 66 -30.57 -18.07 4.50
N LYS A 67 -31.12 -18.66 5.58
CA LYS A 67 -31.52 -17.92 6.78
C LYS A 67 -30.29 -17.37 7.50
N THR A 68 -29.25 -18.17 7.61
CA THR A 68 -27.97 -17.78 8.21
C THR A 68 -27.31 -16.68 7.39
N HIS A 69 -27.33 -16.79 6.06
CA HIS A 69 -26.80 -15.77 5.14
C HIS A 69 -27.55 -14.43 5.26
N ASN A 70 -28.88 -14.43 5.34
CA ASN A 70 -29.66 -13.20 5.53
C ASN A 70 -29.37 -12.53 6.87
N VAL A 71 -29.26 -13.31 7.96
CA VAL A 71 -28.86 -12.79 9.27
C VAL A 71 -27.44 -12.23 9.23
N LEU A 72 -26.49 -12.94 8.60
CA LEU A 72 -25.12 -12.46 8.42
C LEU A 72 -25.08 -11.14 7.63
N ARG A 73 -25.83 -11.06 6.52
CA ARG A 73 -25.90 -9.87 5.68
C ARG A 73 -26.49 -8.68 6.44
N LEU A 74 -27.62 -8.86 7.13
CA LEU A 74 -28.24 -7.81 7.93
C LEU A 74 -27.32 -7.35 9.06
N THR A 75 -26.64 -8.27 9.74
CA THR A 75 -25.69 -7.92 10.78
C THR A 75 -24.51 -7.13 10.23
N ALA A 76 -23.89 -7.58 9.13
CA ALA A 76 -22.80 -6.84 8.48
C ALA A 76 -23.25 -5.44 8.07
N GLU A 77 -24.44 -5.30 7.48
CA GLU A 77 -25.03 -4.02 7.13
C GLU A 77 -25.20 -3.08 8.34
N CYS A 78 -25.79 -3.58 9.43
CA CYS A 78 -25.98 -2.82 10.66
C CYS A 78 -24.65 -2.40 11.28
N LEU A 79 -23.66 -3.30 11.31
CA LEU A 79 -22.33 -3.01 11.82
C LEU A 79 -21.66 -1.89 11.03
N ILE A 80 -21.70 -1.94 9.69
CA ILE A 80 -21.10 -0.91 8.83
C ILE A 80 -21.76 0.45 9.08
N ARG A 81 -23.09 0.50 9.24
CA ARG A 81 -23.83 1.75 9.51
C ARG A 81 -23.52 2.36 10.88
N VAL A 82 -23.18 1.53 11.87
CA VAL A 82 -22.99 1.99 13.26
C VAL A 82 -21.53 2.31 13.61
N LEU A 83 -20.57 2.07 12.71
CA LEU A 83 -19.16 2.39 12.98
C LEU A 83 -18.99 3.89 13.29
N PRO A 84 -18.33 4.29 14.41
CA PRO A 84 -18.00 5.70 14.69
C PRO A 84 -17.13 6.30 13.59
N ASP A 85 -17.41 7.52 13.10
CA ASP A 85 -16.70 8.12 11.95
C ASP A 85 -15.36 8.78 12.32
N GLU A 86 -15.09 8.96 13.62
CA GLU A 86 -13.88 9.61 14.10
C GLU A 86 -12.64 8.74 13.86
N GLY A 87 -11.66 9.30 13.15
CA GLY A 87 -10.45 8.59 12.74
C GLY A 87 -9.69 7.97 13.93
N SER A 88 -9.30 6.70 13.78
CA SER A 88 -8.65 5.80 14.76
C SER A 88 -9.55 5.10 15.78
N SER A 89 -10.88 5.30 15.74
CA SER A 89 -11.79 4.61 16.69
C SER A 89 -11.89 3.10 16.48
N ILE A 90 -11.64 2.63 15.25
CA ILE A 90 -11.68 1.23 14.85
C ILE A 90 -10.42 0.93 14.04
N SER A 91 -9.85 -0.26 14.24
CA SER A 91 -8.65 -0.69 13.51
C SER A 91 -8.95 -0.91 12.03
N CYS A 92 -7.96 -0.63 11.17
CA CYS A 92 -8.05 -0.91 9.75
C CYS A 92 -8.28 -2.41 9.50
N ASN A 93 -7.59 -3.26 10.27
CA ASN A 93 -7.73 -4.70 10.18
C ASN A 93 -9.18 -5.19 10.41
N PHE A 94 -9.86 -4.66 11.44
CA PHE A 94 -11.26 -5.01 11.68
C PHE A 94 -12.15 -4.57 10.51
N MET A 95 -11.97 -3.35 10.01
CA MET A 95 -12.77 -2.86 8.87
C MET A 95 -12.52 -3.67 7.60
N LEU A 96 -11.29 -4.14 7.36
CA LEU A 96 -10.96 -5.02 6.24
C LEU A 96 -11.64 -6.40 6.36
N HIS A 97 -11.66 -7.00 7.56
CA HIS A 97 -12.41 -8.24 7.80
C HIS A 97 -13.92 -8.05 7.63
N LEU A 98 -14.46 -6.92 8.11
CA LEU A 98 -15.88 -6.58 7.93
C LEU A 98 -16.21 -6.35 6.45
N LEU A 99 -15.30 -5.73 5.69
CA LEU A 99 -15.42 -5.56 4.24
C LEU A 99 -15.43 -6.92 3.53
N LYS A 100 -14.49 -7.81 3.86
CA LYS A 100 -14.45 -9.19 3.33
C LYS A 100 -15.75 -9.94 3.62
N LEU A 101 -16.21 -9.91 4.87
CA LEU A 101 -17.49 -10.51 5.25
C LEU A 101 -18.64 -9.92 4.42
N GLY A 102 -18.68 -8.59 4.29
CA GLY A 102 -19.70 -7.89 3.53
C GLY A 102 -19.75 -8.30 2.05
N MET A 103 -18.59 -8.48 1.40
CA MET A 103 -18.51 -9.02 0.03
C MET A 103 -19.01 -10.46 -0.05
N MET A 104 -18.57 -11.32 0.88
CA MET A 104 -18.95 -12.73 0.93
C MET A 104 -20.47 -12.90 1.03
N VAL A 105 -21.13 -12.09 1.86
CA VAL A 105 -22.58 -12.15 2.10
C VAL A 105 -23.40 -11.19 1.23
N ARG A 106 -22.77 -10.57 0.22
CA ARG A 106 -23.39 -9.69 -0.78
C ARG A 106 -24.20 -8.54 -0.16
N VAL A 107 -23.57 -7.80 0.75
CA VAL A 107 -24.10 -6.52 1.27
C VAL A 107 -24.27 -5.51 0.13
N ASN A 108 -25.20 -4.57 0.31
CA ASN A 108 -25.40 -3.46 -0.63
C ASN A 108 -24.09 -2.74 -1.00
N LEU A 109 -23.84 -2.60 -2.30
CA LEU A 109 -22.59 -2.06 -2.85
C LEU A 109 -22.33 -0.59 -2.42
N GLU A 110 -23.36 0.23 -2.26
CA GLU A 110 -23.19 1.61 -1.80
C GLU A 110 -22.62 1.66 -0.38
N LEU A 111 -23.09 0.73 0.48
CA LEU A 111 -22.61 0.62 1.85
C LEU A 111 -21.17 0.08 1.90
N LEU A 112 -20.84 -0.91 1.08
CA LEU A 112 -19.47 -1.41 0.94
C LEU A 112 -18.52 -0.31 0.40
N ASN A 113 -18.93 0.44 -0.62
CA ASN A 113 -18.15 1.54 -1.16
C ASN A 113 -17.87 2.64 -0.11
N LYS A 114 -18.83 2.92 0.78
CA LYS A 114 -18.62 3.84 1.91
C LYS A 114 -17.55 3.31 2.86
N LEU A 115 -17.63 2.02 3.21
CA LEU A 115 -16.62 1.37 4.05
C LEU A 115 -15.24 1.35 3.37
N GLU A 116 -15.16 0.99 2.09
CA GLU A 116 -13.91 0.97 1.32
C GLU A 116 -13.24 2.32 1.27
N LYS A 117 -13.98 3.39 0.96
CA LYS A 117 -13.45 4.77 0.95
C LYS A 117 -12.92 5.19 2.31
N ARG A 118 -13.60 4.76 3.37
CA ARG A 118 -13.17 5.00 4.74
C ARG A 118 -11.88 4.25 5.06
N ILE A 119 -11.76 2.97 4.72
CA ILE A 119 -10.52 2.20 4.91
C ILE A 119 -9.38 2.80 4.10
N ALA A 120 -9.62 3.11 2.82
CA ALA A 120 -8.66 3.75 1.93
C ALA A 120 -8.08 5.03 2.54
N SER A 121 -8.93 5.87 3.15
CA SER A 121 -8.51 7.12 3.80
C SER A 121 -7.65 6.90 5.05
N THR A 122 -7.65 5.70 5.63
CA THR A 122 -6.84 5.34 6.80
C THR A 122 -5.50 4.69 6.46
N LEU A 123 -5.29 4.27 5.21
CA LEU A 123 -4.10 3.50 4.79
C LEU A 123 -2.77 4.18 5.14
N GLU A 124 -2.69 5.51 5.04
CA GLU A 124 -1.45 6.25 5.33
C GLU A 124 -0.93 6.01 6.76
N LYS A 125 -1.84 5.73 7.70
CA LYS A 125 -1.55 5.53 9.13
C LYS A 125 -1.38 4.06 9.51
N CYS A 126 -1.55 3.14 8.57
CA CYS A 126 -1.54 1.71 8.83
C CYS A 126 -0.12 1.13 8.77
N SER A 127 0.08 0.03 9.49
CA SER A 127 1.23 -0.87 9.34
C SER A 127 0.88 -2.03 8.41
N VAL A 128 1.90 -2.75 7.94
CA VAL A 128 1.70 -3.94 7.08
C VAL A 128 0.85 -5.01 7.78
N LEU A 129 0.99 -5.14 9.11
CA LEU A 129 0.24 -6.10 9.91
C LEU A 129 -1.26 -5.79 9.93
N ASP A 130 -1.64 -4.53 9.82
CA ASP A 130 -3.04 -4.13 9.78
C ASP A 130 -3.76 -4.61 8.51
N LEU A 131 -3.03 -4.86 7.42
CA LEU A 131 -3.57 -5.33 6.14
C LEU A 131 -3.79 -6.85 6.09
N LEU A 132 -3.42 -7.59 7.13
CA LEU A 132 -3.49 -9.04 7.14
C LEU A 132 -4.93 -9.53 7.36
N VAL A 133 -5.58 -9.89 6.26
CA VAL A 133 -6.91 -10.52 6.25
C VAL A 133 -6.72 -11.97 5.86
N LYS A 134 -7.07 -12.93 6.72
CA LYS A 134 -6.84 -14.36 6.43
C LYS A 134 -7.89 -14.91 5.45
N ASN A 135 -7.47 -15.87 4.62
CA ASN A 135 -8.41 -16.78 3.96
C ASN A 135 -8.76 -17.96 4.89
N TYR A 136 -9.94 -18.54 4.68
CA TYR A 136 -10.45 -19.66 5.48
C TYR A 136 -10.39 -21.00 4.73
N SER A 137 -10.08 -20.95 3.44
CA SER A 137 -9.94 -22.07 2.51
C SER A 137 -8.51 -22.62 2.54
N ASN A 138 -8.38 -23.94 2.68
CA ASN A 138 -7.07 -24.60 2.79
C ASN A 138 -6.21 -24.56 1.52
N ASN A 139 -6.81 -24.29 0.36
CA ASN A 139 -6.11 -24.29 -0.94
C ASN A 139 -5.73 -22.90 -1.42
N ASP A 140 -6.13 -21.85 -0.71
CA ASP A 140 -5.90 -20.48 -1.13
C ASP A 140 -4.62 -19.93 -0.49
N SER A 141 -4.21 -18.74 -0.92
CA SER A 141 -3.20 -17.94 -0.24
C SER A 141 -3.59 -17.72 1.23
N VAL A 142 -2.61 -17.64 2.13
CA VAL A 142 -2.80 -17.40 3.56
C VAL A 142 -3.58 -16.10 3.82
N TYR A 143 -3.32 -15.09 2.99
CA TYR A 143 -3.94 -13.77 3.10
C TYR A 143 -4.72 -13.39 1.84
N ASP A 144 -5.85 -12.72 2.04
CA ASP A 144 -6.71 -12.22 0.99
C ASP A 144 -6.12 -10.94 0.37
N VAL A 145 -5.30 -11.14 -0.67
CA VAL A 145 -4.66 -10.05 -1.42
C VAL A 145 -5.70 -9.25 -2.22
N GLY A 146 -6.80 -9.89 -2.62
CA GLY A 146 -7.89 -9.25 -3.37
C GLY A 146 -8.51 -8.08 -2.61
N ILE A 147 -8.87 -8.30 -1.34
CA ILE A 147 -9.45 -7.24 -0.48
C ILE A 147 -8.53 -6.03 -0.36
N VAL A 148 -7.22 -6.26 -0.14
CA VAL A 148 -6.24 -5.18 -0.02
C VAL A 148 -6.07 -4.45 -1.35
N THR A 149 -6.06 -5.17 -2.46
CA THR A 149 -5.97 -4.60 -3.82
C THR A 149 -7.13 -3.64 -4.08
N THR A 150 -8.37 -4.07 -3.82
CA THR A 150 -9.57 -3.22 -4.01
C THR A 150 -9.48 -1.93 -3.20
N VAL A 151 -9.02 -2.00 -1.95
CA VAL A 151 -8.91 -0.81 -1.10
C VAL A 151 -7.80 0.14 -1.57
N VAL A 152 -6.68 -0.38 -2.07
CA VAL A 152 -5.60 0.42 -2.67
C VAL A 152 -6.08 1.10 -3.96
N GLU A 153 -6.81 0.40 -4.81
CA GLU A 153 -7.41 0.97 -6.03
C GLU A 153 -8.41 2.09 -5.69
N THR A 154 -9.22 1.91 -4.65
CA THR A 154 -10.13 2.94 -4.13
C THR A 154 -9.37 4.15 -3.58
N TYR A 155 -8.24 3.93 -2.89
CA TYR A 155 -7.34 5.01 -2.46
C TYR A 155 -6.84 5.83 -3.65
N VAL A 156 -6.32 5.17 -4.70
CA VAL A 156 -5.83 5.85 -5.90
C VAL A 156 -6.94 6.61 -6.63
N SER A 157 -8.12 6.00 -6.74
CA SER A 157 -9.24 6.55 -7.51
C SER A 157 -9.95 7.71 -6.81
N SER A 158 -10.02 7.70 -5.48
CA SER A 158 -10.82 8.64 -4.69
C SER A 158 -10.00 9.54 -3.77
N VAL A 159 -9.05 8.96 -3.01
CA VAL A 159 -8.34 9.70 -1.95
C VAL A 159 -7.16 10.48 -2.53
N LEU A 160 -6.36 9.83 -3.37
CA LEU A 160 -5.15 10.41 -3.94
C LEU A 160 -5.43 11.66 -4.78
N LYS A 161 -6.56 11.70 -5.49
CA LYS A 161 -7.00 12.86 -6.27
C LYS A 161 -7.28 14.09 -5.40
N ASN A 162 -7.73 13.87 -4.17
CA ASN A 162 -8.13 14.93 -3.25
C ASN A 162 -6.99 15.34 -2.29
N SER A 163 -6.08 14.41 -1.97
CA SER A 163 -4.96 14.65 -1.06
C SER A 163 -3.73 13.84 -1.48
N PRO A 164 -2.79 14.41 -2.26
CA PRO A 164 -1.65 13.67 -2.80
C PRO A 164 -0.53 13.41 -1.78
N SER A 165 -0.54 14.08 -0.62
CA SER A 165 0.56 14.02 0.36
C SER A 165 0.77 12.63 0.97
N GLY A 166 -0.30 11.84 1.10
CA GLY A 166 -0.25 10.52 1.74
C GLY A 166 0.33 9.40 0.87
N ILE A 167 0.56 9.66 -0.43
CA ILE A 167 0.93 8.61 -1.40
C ILE A 167 2.24 7.91 -1.02
N VAL A 168 3.18 8.62 -0.42
CA VAL A 168 4.49 8.07 -0.03
C VAL A 168 4.34 7.04 1.09
N GLY A 169 3.47 7.33 2.08
CA GLY A 169 3.16 6.43 3.18
C GLY A 169 2.46 5.16 2.69
N VAL A 170 1.42 5.34 1.86
CA VAL A 170 0.67 4.22 1.28
C VAL A 170 1.53 3.37 0.35
N ARG A 171 2.39 3.98 -0.47
CA ARG A 171 3.37 3.25 -1.29
C ARG A 171 4.25 2.35 -0.43
N ARG A 172 4.86 2.89 0.64
CA ARG A 172 5.71 2.11 1.54
C ARG A 172 4.95 0.95 2.18
N LEU A 173 3.69 1.20 2.57
CA LEU A 173 2.81 0.17 3.12
C LEU A 173 2.56 -0.97 2.11
N VAL A 174 2.20 -0.63 0.87
CA VAL A 174 1.94 -1.60 -0.21
C VAL A 174 3.20 -2.37 -0.60
N ASP A 175 4.35 -1.71 -0.74
CA ASP A 175 5.63 -2.36 -1.06
C ASP A 175 6.05 -3.33 0.07
N GLY A 176 5.80 -2.97 1.33
CA GLY A 176 6.01 -3.84 2.49
C GLY A 176 5.06 -5.04 2.51
N TYR A 177 3.78 -4.82 2.19
CA TYR A 177 2.78 -5.88 2.08
C TYR A 177 3.10 -6.86 0.94
N LEU A 178 3.49 -6.35 -0.24
CA LEU A 178 3.97 -7.14 -1.39
C LEU A 178 5.10 -8.09 -0.99
N THR A 179 6.09 -7.58 -0.24
CA THR A 179 7.23 -8.38 0.23
C THR A 179 6.79 -9.47 1.22
N LEU A 180 5.76 -9.20 2.02
CA LEU A 180 5.21 -10.17 2.97
C LEU A 180 4.46 -11.28 2.25
N VAL A 181 3.53 -10.94 1.35
CA VAL A 181 2.70 -11.92 0.63
C VAL A 181 3.51 -12.70 -0.41
N ALA A 182 4.61 -12.15 -0.92
CA ALA A 182 5.55 -12.86 -1.80
C ALA A 182 6.11 -14.17 -1.20
N ARG A 183 6.05 -14.33 0.13
CA ARG A 183 6.53 -15.51 0.85
C ARG A 183 5.55 -16.68 0.84
N ASP A 184 4.32 -16.44 0.42
CA ASP A 184 3.25 -17.42 0.40
C ASP A 184 3.34 -18.27 -0.87
N PRO A 185 3.56 -19.59 -0.78
CA PRO A 185 3.66 -20.48 -1.94
C PRO A 185 2.33 -20.71 -2.66
N ASN A 186 1.20 -20.35 -2.04
CA ASN A 186 -0.12 -20.48 -2.63
C ASN A 186 -0.59 -19.20 -3.34
N LEU A 187 0.21 -18.12 -3.31
CA LEU A 187 -0.17 -16.86 -3.93
C LEU A 187 -0.04 -16.95 -5.46
N SER A 188 -1.14 -16.75 -6.17
CA SER A 188 -1.13 -16.81 -7.63
C SER A 188 -0.40 -15.62 -8.26
N ALA A 189 0.18 -15.83 -9.45
CA ALA A 189 0.88 -14.78 -10.19
C ALA A 189 -0.04 -13.60 -10.55
N LYS A 190 -1.32 -13.90 -10.78
CA LYS A 190 -2.37 -12.91 -11.07
C LYS A 190 -2.62 -12.00 -9.87
N GLU A 191 -2.81 -12.56 -8.68
CA GLU A 191 -3.04 -11.77 -7.47
C GLU A 191 -1.84 -10.90 -7.13
N PHE A 192 -0.62 -11.47 -7.21
CA PHE A 192 0.61 -10.72 -7.00
C PHE A 192 0.74 -9.55 -7.98
N GLN A 193 0.45 -9.78 -9.27
CA GLN A 193 0.47 -8.75 -10.30
C GLN A 193 -0.57 -7.65 -10.03
N SER A 194 -1.79 -8.02 -9.62
CA SER A 194 -2.87 -7.07 -9.33
C SER A 194 -2.45 -6.06 -8.25
N ILE A 195 -1.93 -6.53 -7.11
CA ILE A 195 -1.48 -5.61 -6.05
C ILE A 195 -0.23 -4.81 -6.44
N ALA A 196 0.69 -5.40 -7.21
CA ALA A 196 1.88 -4.70 -7.71
C ALA A 196 1.53 -3.49 -8.59
N ASN A 197 0.46 -3.62 -9.38
CA ASN A 197 -0.03 -2.61 -10.32
C ASN A 197 -1.11 -1.69 -9.74
N ALA A 198 -1.59 -1.94 -8.52
CA ALA A 198 -2.66 -1.14 -7.90
C ALA A 198 -2.28 0.33 -7.67
N LEU A 199 -0.97 0.63 -7.52
CA LEU A 199 -0.46 2.00 -7.40
C LEU A 199 0.00 2.56 -8.76
N PRO A 200 -0.21 3.87 -9.02
CA PRO A 200 0.24 4.47 -10.27
C PRO A 200 1.77 4.47 -10.37
N LYS A 201 2.30 4.36 -11.60
CA LYS A 201 3.76 4.35 -11.86
C LYS A 201 4.48 5.60 -11.34
N SER A 202 3.78 6.72 -11.19
CA SER A 202 4.30 7.96 -10.61
C SER A 202 4.51 7.88 -9.10
N ALA A 203 3.83 6.96 -8.40
CA ALA A 203 3.99 6.79 -6.95
C ALA A 203 5.42 6.33 -6.59
N ARG A 204 6.05 5.53 -7.46
CA ARG A 204 7.37 4.94 -7.22
C ARG A 204 8.45 5.73 -7.98
N TYR A 205 9.28 6.46 -7.24
CA TYR A 205 10.49 7.09 -7.78
C TYR A 205 11.65 6.09 -7.90
N CYS A 206 11.69 5.10 -6.99
CA CYS A 206 12.65 4.00 -6.97
C CYS A 206 11.88 2.68 -6.89
N HIS A 207 12.33 1.68 -7.66
CA HIS A 207 11.66 0.38 -7.78
C HIS A 207 12.35 -0.74 -6.99
N ASP A 208 13.36 -0.45 -6.17
CA ASP A 208 14.14 -1.47 -5.44
C ASP A 208 13.30 -2.34 -4.50
N SER A 209 12.35 -1.75 -3.77
CA SER A 209 11.45 -2.52 -2.89
C SER A 209 10.50 -3.43 -3.69
N LEU A 210 10.03 -2.95 -4.84
CA LEU A 210 9.21 -3.75 -5.76
C LEU A 210 10.03 -4.88 -6.39
N TYR A 211 11.27 -4.61 -6.80
CA TYR A 211 12.21 -5.62 -7.28
C TYR A 211 12.44 -6.69 -6.22
N THR A 212 12.68 -6.28 -4.97
CA THR A 212 12.90 -7.20 -3.85
C THR A 212 11.69 -8.13 -3.64
N ALA A 213 10.46 -7.59 -3.71
CA ALA A 213 9.25 -8.39 -3.61
C ALA A 213 9.08 -9.36 -4.79
N ILE A 214 9.34 -8.90 -6.02
CA ILE A 214 9.30 -9.74 -7.23
C ILE A 214 10.34 -10.85 -7.14
N ASP A 215 11.58 -10.52 -6.77
CA ASP A 215 12.67 -11.49 -6.63
C ASP A 215 12.32 -12.57 -5.60
N LEU A 216 11.78 -12.16 -4.45
CA LEU A 216 11.33 -13.09 -3.43
C LEU A 216 10.18 -13.98 -3.93
N TYR A 217 9.21 -13.41 -4.64
CA TYR A 217 8.09 -14.16 -5.22
C TYR A 217 8.58 -15.22 -6.21
N LEU A 218 9.46 -14.84 -7.14
CA LEU A 218 10.10 -15.76 -8.09
C LEU A 218 10.94 -16.84 -7.41
N LYS A 219 11.52 -16.54 -6.23
CA LYS A 219 12.22 -17.54 -5.40
C LYS A 219 11.29 -18.63 -4.90
N VAL A 220 10.13 -18.23 -4.39
CA VAL A 220 9.17 -19.11 -3.73
C VAL A 220 8.37 -19.91 -4.76
N HIS A 221 8.26 -19.41 -5.99
CA HIS A 221 7.47 -20.03 -7.07
C HIS A 221 8.35 -20.48 -8.25
N PRO A 222 9.22 -21.50 -8.08
CA PRO A 222 10.10 -21.98 -9.14
C PRO A 222 9.36 -22.67 -10.29
N ARG A 223 8.06 -22.96 -10.13
CA ARG A 223 7.21 -23.65 -11.11
C ARG A 223 6.46 -22.70 -12.05
N LEU A 224 6.67 -21.38 -11.93
CA LEU A 224 6.03 -20.42 -12.82
C LEU A 224 6.47 -20.63 -14.26
N THR A 225 5.52 -20.47 -15.18
CA THR A 225 5.81 -20.42 -16.61
C THR A 225 6.55 -19.14 -16.98
N GLU A 226 7.29 -19.13 -18.09
CA GLU A 226 7.94 -17.91 -18.60
C GLU A 226 6.94 -16.75 -18.77
N GLU A 227 5.74 -17.04 -19.27
CA GLU A 227 4.70 -16.02 -19.43
C GLU A 227 4.28 -15.39 -18.10
N GLU A 228 4.12 -16.19 -17.04
CA GLU A 228 3.79 -15.67 -15.70
C GLU A 228 4.94 -14.85 -15.11
N ARG A 229 6.19 -15.30 -15.29
CA ARG A 229 7.37 -14.54 -14.84
C ARG A 229 7.44 -13.19 -15.54
N THR A 230 7.22 -13.14 -16.85
CA THR A 230 7.14 -11.89 -17.61
C THR A 230 6.01 -11.01 -17.08
N LYS A 231 4.80 -11.55 -16.89
CA LYS A 231 3.65 -10.80 -16.35
C LYS A 231 3.95 -10.18 -14.99
N VAL A 232 4.53 -10.92 -14.06
CA VAL A 232 4.89 -10.41 -12.73
C VAL A 232 5.96 -9.32 -12.83
N CYS A 233 6.96 -9.50 -13.69
CA CYS A 233 8.06 -8.55 -13.84
C CYS A 233 7.67 -7.25 -14.56
N THR A 234 6.58 -7.23 -15.34
CA THR A 234 6.12 -6.02 -16.07
C THR A 234 5.72 -4.85 -15.17
N ALA A 235 5.39 -5.09 -13.89
CA ALA A 235 5.08 -4.05 -12.92
C ALA A 235 6.29 -3.15 -12.59
N MET A 236 7.50 -3.64 -12.84
CA MET A 236 8.75 -2.97 -12.52
C MET A 236 9.35 -2.22 -13.73
N ASP A 237 9.84 -1.00 -13.49
CA ASP A 237 10.63 -0.23 -14.45
C ASP A 237 12.11 -0.29 -14.08
N TYR A 238 12.90 -0.97 -14.93
CA TYR A 238 14.34 -1.18 -14.74
C TYR A 238 15.15 0.11 -14.71
N ASN A 239 14.64 1.20 -15.31
CA ASN A 239 15.33 2.50 -15.29
C ASN A 239 15.23 3.19 -13.93
N LYS A 240 14.27 2.77 -13.09
CA LYS A 240 14.05 3.30 -11.74
C LYS A 240 14.69 2.44 -10.65
N LEU A 241 15.50 1.46 -11.03
CA LEU A 241 16.30 0.66 -10.10
C LEU A 241 17.61 1.38 -9.77
N SER A 242 18.05 1.26 -8.52
CA SER A 242 19.40 1.67 -8.11
C SER A 242 20.47 0.89 -8.86
N GLN A 243 21.72 1.34 -8.76
CA GLN A 243 22.84 0.63 -9.39
C GLN A 243 23.03 -0.75 -8.76
N GLU A 244 22.90 -0.83 -7.45
CA GLU A 244 23.01 -2.06 -6.66
C GLU A 244 21.91 -3.05 -7.04
N ALA A 245 20.66 -2.59 -7.15
CA ALA A 245 19.55 -3.43 -7.57
C ALA A 245 19.71 -3.93 -9.01
N ARG A 246 20.24 -3.10 -9.92
CA ARG A 246 20.52 -3.51 -11.30
C ARG A 246 21.61 -4.57 -11.40
N GLN A 247 22.68 -4.43 -10.62
CA GLN A 247 23.76 -5.44 -10.57
C GLN A 247 23.23 -6.78 -10.04
N HIS A 248 22.41 -6.75 -8.97
CA HIS A 248 21.75 -7.96 -8.47
C HIS A 248 20.80 -8.56 -9.53
N ALA A 249 20.04 -7.73 -10.24
CA ALA A 249 19.13 -8.19 -11.29
C ALA A 249 19.85 -8.77 -12.51
N ALA A 250 21.00 -8.22 -12.91
CA ALA A 250 21.80 -8.73 -14.02
C ALA A 250 22.34 -10.16 -13.77
N GLN A 251 22.53 -10.53 -12.50
CA GLN A 251 22.99 -11.86 -12.08
C GLN A 251 21.83 -12.80 -11.70
N ASN A 252 20.58 -12.34 -11.84
CA ASN A 252 19.43 -13.09 -11.37
C ASN A 252 18.84 -13.97 -12.48
N ASP A 253 19.23 -15.25 -12.48
CA ASP A 253 18.72 -16.25 -13.41
C ASP A 253 17.20 -16.53 -13.26
N ARG A 254 16.58 -15.96 -12.21
CA ARG A 254 15.13 -16.06 -12.02
C ARG A 254 14.33 -15.04 -12.85
N LEU A 255 14.97 -14.06 -13.47
CA LEU A 255 14.28 -13.11 -14.33
C LEU A 255 14.08 -13.67 -15.74
N PRO A 256 13.00 -13.27 -16.43
CA PRO A 256 12.81 -13.59 -17.84
C PRO A 256 13.97 -13.11 -18.73
N VAL A 257 14.25 -13.85 -19.79
CA VAL A 257 15.43 -13.62 -20.65
C VAL A 257 15.39 -12.23 -21.32
N ASP A 258 14.22 -11.75 -21.73
CA ASP A 258 14.04 -10.43 -22.34
C ASP A 258 14.42 -9.28 -21.38
N ILE A 259 14.19 -9.50 -20.09
CA ILE A 259 14.53 -8.55 -19.04
C ILE A 259 16.04 -8.59 -18.75
N SER A 260 16.60 -9.78 -18.58
CA SER A 260 18.03 -9.96 -18.31
C SER A 260 18.88 -9.38 -19.45
N THR A 261 18.50 -9.64 -20.70
CA THR A 261 19.18 -9.07 -21.88
C THR A 261 19.12 -7.55 -21.91
N ARG A 262 17.97 -6.95 -21.57
CA ARG A 262 17.82 -5.49 -21.49
C ARG A 262 18.71 -4.88 -20.40
N LEU A 263 18.82 -5.52 -19.23
CA LEU A 263 19.68 -5.08 -18.15
C LEU A 263 21.16 -5.11 -18.54
N ILE A 264 21.62 -6.21 -19.14
CA ILE A 264 23.01 -6.37 -19.61
C ILE A 264 23.35 -5.30 -20.66
N LEU A 265 22.46 -5.09 -21.64
CA LEU A 265 22.67 -4.05 -22.67
C LEU A 265 22.77 -2.66 -22.04
N MET A 266 21.94 -2.37 -21.04
CA MET A 266 21.96 -1.08 -20.34
C MET A 266 23.27 -0.87 -19.57
N GLU A 267 23.83 -1.93 -18.97
CA GLU A 267 25.16 -1.88 -18.33
C GLU A 267 26.28 -1.66 -19.35
N GLN A 268 26.25 -2.35 -20.50
CA GLN A 268 27.23 -2.15 -21.58
C GLN A 268 27.27 -0.70 -22.08
N VAL A 269 26.09 -0.08 -22.28
CA VAL A 269 25.98 1.32 -22.68
C VAL A 269 26.54 2.26 -21.60
N ASN A 270 26.26 1.99 -20.32
CA ASN A 270 26.77 2.80 -19.22
C ASN A 270 28.29 2.68 -19.06
N MET A 271 28.86 1.48 -19.21
CA MET A 271 30.32 1.28 -19.24
C MET A 271 30.96 2.03 -20.40
N THR A 272 30.41 1.91 -21.62
CA THR A 272 30.90 2.63 -22.81
C THR A 272 30.85 4.14 -22.60
N ARG A 273 29.75 4.66 -22.04
CA ARG A 273 29.61 6.08 -21.69
C ARG A 273 30.65 6.53 -20.67
N SER A 274 30.88 5.75 -19.61
CA SER A 274 31.92 6.04 -18.63
C SER A 274 33.29 6.07 -19.30
N MET A 275 33.64 5.07 -20.11
CA MET A 275 34.90 5.03 -20.84
C MET A 275 35.10 6.23 -21.78
N THR A 276 34.04 6.68 -22.45
CA THR A 276 34.09 7.88 -23.31
C THR A 276 34.10 9.19 -22.53
N ALA A 277 33.46 9.25 -21.36
CA ALA A 277 33.47 10.41 -20.47
C ALA A 277 34.80 10.54 -19.72
N THR A 278 35.51 9.43 -19.53
CA THR A 278 36.87 9.36 -18.97
C THR A 278 37.95 9.38 -20.08
N GLY A 279 37.60 9.64 -21.34
CA GLY A 279 38.57 9.78 -22.44
C GLY A 279 39.39 11.07 -22.26
N SER A 280 40.63 11.05 -21.75
CA SER A 280 41.82 10.30 -22.21
C SER A 280 42.21 10.70 -23.63
N ASN A 281 43.37 11.37 -23.71
CA ASN A 281 44.04 11.92 -24.89
C ASN A 281 44.54 10.84 -25.87
N TYR A 282 43.69 9.92 -26.30
CA TYR A 282 44.06 9.02 -27.38
C TYR A 282 43.72 9.66 -28.73
N LYS A 283 44.78 10.10 -29.41
CA LYS A 283 44.78 10.44 -30.83
C LYS A 283 44.17 9.27 -31.62
N ARG A 284 42.91 9.43 -32.03
CA ARG A 284 42.22 8.48 -32.89
C ARG A 284 42.76 8.62 -34.31
N THR A 285 43.53 7.63 -34.77
CA THR A 285 43.80 7.42 -36.20
C THR A 285 42.51 7.01 -36.91
N LYS A 286 42.36 7.54 -38.13
CA LYS A 286 41.17 7.49 -38.96
C LYS A 286 40.75 6.06 -39.30
N ALA A 287 39.59 5.65 -38.82
CA ALA A 287 38.72 4.68 -39.48
C ALA A 287 37.27 5.07 -39.18
N GLN A 288 36.67 5.81 -40.13
CA GLN A 288 35.24 6.12 -40.14
C GLN A 288 34.52 4.92 -40.76
N THR A 289 33.77 4.17 -39.95
CA THR A 289 32.68 3.34 -40.45
C THR A 289 31.38 4.11 -40.23
N VAL A 290 30.73 4.44 -41.33
CA VAL A 290 29.51 5.24 -41.40
C VAL A 290 28.33 4.43 -40.86
N MET A 291 27.82 4.79 -39.69
CA MET A 291 26.42 4.54 -39.33
C MET A 291 25.64 5.84 -39.46
N ARG A 292 24.74 5.84 -40.44
CA ARG A 292 23.88 6.94 -40.84
C ARG A 292 22.78 7.12 -39.78
N ILE A 293 22.97 8.03 -38.83
CA ILE A 293 21.93 8.46 -37.89
C ILE A 293 21.01 9.45 -38.63
N GLY A 294 19.72 9.11 -38.71
CA GLY A 294 18.68 10.00 -39.21
C GLY A 294 18.63 11.28 -38.38
N LYS A 295 18.79 12.43 -39.05
CA LYS A 295 18.55 13.77 -38.50
C LYS A 295 17.09 13.87 -38.10
N GLY A 296 16.83 13.81 -36.80
CA GLY A 296 15.50 14.07 -36.26
C GLY A 296 15.43 13.81 -34.76
N SER A 297 16.11 14.65 -33.95
CA SER A 297 15.73 14.99 -32.56
C SER A 297 16.93 15.54 -31.76
N GLU A 298 17.56 16.63 -32.20
CA GLU A 298 18.53 17.37 -31.37
C GLU A 298 17.88 18.44 -30.48
N LYS A 299 16.63 18.83 -30.74
CA LYS A 299 15.96 19.91 -29.98
C LYS A 299 15.44 19.47 -28.59
N GLY A 300 15.09 18.20 -28.39
CA GLY A 300 14.53 17.71 -27.11
C GLY A 300 15.56 17.50 -25.99
N TRP A 301 16.76 17.02 -26.34
CA TRP A 301 17.81 16.76 -25.34
C TRP A 301 18.46 18.03 -24.78
N MET A 302 18.57 19.08 -25.58
CA MET A 302 19.11 20.36 -25.13
C MET A 302 18.14 21.07 -24.18
N ALA A 303 16.83 21.00 -24.44
CA ALA A 303 15.80 21.54 -23.55
C ALA A 303 15.79 20.84 -22.18
N SER A 304 15.87 19.50 -22.18
CA SER A 304 15.89 18.72 -20.94
C SER A 304 17.18 18.92 -20.12
N ARG A 305 18.33 19.13 -20.78
CA ARG A 305 19.59 19.46 -20.09
C ARG A 305 19.58 20.86 -19.49
N GLU A 306 18.95 21.82 -20.15
CA GLU A 306 18.81 23.18 -19.67
C GLU A 306 17.80 23.28 -18.51
N GLU A 307 16.68 22.54 -18.56
CA GLU A 307 15.75 22.41 -17.44
C GLU A 307 16.42 21.80 -16.19
N VAL A 308 17.20 20.73 -16.36
CA VAL A 308 17.96 20.12 -15.25
C VAL A 308 19.00 21.10 -14.68
N ARG A 309 19.59 21.97 -15.52
CA ARG A 309 20.51 23.02 -15.10
C ARG A 309 19.79 24.11 -14.30
N MET A 310 18.60 24.51 -14.73
CA MET A 310 17.76 25.48 -14.02
C MET A 310 17.28 24.93 -12.67
N MET A 311 16.80 23.68 -12.63
CA MET A 311 16.40 23.02 -11.38
C MET A 311 17.54 22.92 -10.37
N ARG A 312 18.78 22.61 -10.81
CA ARG A 312 19.95 22.61 -9.90
C ARG A 312 20.21 24.00 -9.32
N LYS A 313 20.03 25.05 -10.11
CA LYS A 313 20.20 26.44 -9.66
C LYS A 313 19.13 26.85 -8.65
N GLU A 314 17.88 26.42 -8.86
CA GLU A 314 16.78 26.65 -7.91
C GLU A 314 16.98 25.89 -6.60
N VAL A 315 17.46 24.64 -6.65
CA VAL A 315 17.77 23.87 -5.44
C VAL A 315 18.89 24.53 -4.63
N GLU A 316 19.94 25.04 -5.27
CA GLU A 316 21.00 25.75 -4.57
C GLU A 316 20.49 27.07 -3.96
N ASN A 317 19.60 27.77 -4.66
CA ASN A 317 18.95 28.98 -4.15
C ASN A 317 18.04 28.69 -2.94
N MET A 318 17.24 27.62 -2.99
CA MET A 318 16.41 27.19 -1.85
C MET A 318 17.27 26.78 -0.65
N LYS A 319 18.42 26.15 -0.89
CA LYS A 319 19.37 25.77 0.17
C LYS A 319 19.95 27.01 0.85
N MET A 320 20.25 28.06 0.10
CA MET A 320 20.68 29.35 0.63
C MET A 320 19.58 29.99 1.49
N GLN A 321 18.34 30.04 1.00
CA GLN A 321 17.19 30.56 1.76
C GLN A 321 16.91 29.76 3.05
N LEU A 322 17.07 28.44 3.01
CA LEU A 322 16.90 27.59 4.19
C LEU A 322 17.97 27.89 5.26
N ASN A 323 19.21 28.12 4.85
CA ASN A 323 20.29 28.53 5.75
C ASN A 323 20.00 29.91 6.38
N GLU A 324 19.51 30.88 5.61
CA GLU A 324 19.11 32.19 6.14
C GLU A 324 17.97 32.07 7.16
N LEU A 325 16.97 31.24 6.88
CA LEU A 325 15.88 30.95 7.82
C LEU A 325 16.38 30.25 9.10
N GLN A 326 17.36 29.36 9.00
CA GLN A 326 18.00 28.75 10.17
C GLN A 326 18.73 29.80 11.02
N ILE A 327 19.46 30.73 10.40
CA ILE A 327 20.13 31.82 11.10
C ILE A 327 19.10 32.73 11.79
N CYS A 328 18.02 33.08 11.09
CA CYS A 328 16.93 33.88 11.65
C CYS A 328 16.27 33.18 12.85
N LYS A 329 15.98 31.88 12.74
CA LYS A 329 15.46 31.07 13.84
C LYS A 329 16.38 31.09 15.06
N MET A 330 17.70 30.96 14.86
CA MET A 330 18.68 31.02 15.96
C MET A 330 18.69 32.39 16.64
N GLN A 331 18.61 33.48 15.88
CA GLN A 331 18.55 34.84 16.42
C GLN A 331 17.27 35.09 17.22
N VAL A 332 16.12 34.60 16.74
CA VAL A 332 14.84 34.69 17.45
C VAL A 332 14.90 33.87 18.74
N GLN A 333 15.42 32.64 18.70
CA GLN A 333 15.60 31.82 19.91
C GLN A 333 16.54 32.47 20.93
N ALA A 334 17.60 33.16 20.49
CA ALA A 334 18.51 33.90 21.35
C ALA A 334 17.89 35.19 21.93
N ARG A 335 16.91 35.79 21.25
CA ARG A 335 16.12 36.92 21.78
C ARG A 335 15.09 36.45 22.81
N VAL A 336 14.38 35.37 22.53
CA VAL A 336 13.42 34.76 23.46
C VAL A 336 14.09 34.37 24.77
N LYS A 337 15.28 33.73 24.72
CA LYS A 337 16.06 33.39 25.93
C LYS A 337 16.52 34.60 26.75
N ARG A 338 16.68 35.77 26.13
CA ARG A 338 17.07 37.03 26.81
C ARG A 338 15.90 37.79 27.41
N CYS A 339 14.66 37.48 27.03
CA CYS A 339 13.44 38.06 27.62
C CYS A 339 12.83 37.17 28.73
N THR A 340 13.36 35.96 28.92
CA THR A 340 12.91 34.99 29.93
C THR A 340 13.85 34.91 31.15
N HIS A 341 14.85 35.79 31.21
CA HIS A 341 15.67 36.13 32.39
C HIS A 341 15.48 37.62 32.64
#